data_AF-A0A833T0K3-F1
#
_entry.id   AF-A0A833T0K3-F1
#
_cell.length_a   1.000
_cell.length_b   1.000
_cell.length_c   1.000
_cell.angle_alpha   90.00
_cell.angle_beta   90.00
_cell.angle_gamma   90.00
#
_symmetry.space_group_name_H-M   'P 1'
#
loop_
_entity.id
_entity.type
_entity.pdbx_description
1 polymer ?
#
loop_
_entity_poly.entity_id
_entity_poly.type
_entity_poly.pdbx_seq_one_letter_code
_entity_poly.pdbx_strand_id
1 'polypeptide(L)'
;MLPPFESEEVMSLARAWIAVASGPPAEQSVELFWKQVGSEYAGNMPPTVGRRTVDELQRQWQSMRPSTVAFVTLFSQRYRSSTDASLSLAFEWAVKTFRVATKREFEYVAVAWLLVNQATY
;
A
#
# COMPACT_ATOMS: atom_id res chain seq x y z
N MET A 1 12.00 19.33 -3.47
CA MET A 1 11.74 18.18 -4.36
C MET A 1 10.60 17.40 -3.74
N LEU A 2 9.45 17.35 -4.40
CA LEU A 2 8.38 16.40 -4.07
C LEU A 2 8.95 14.98 -4.30
N PRO A 3 8.60 13.98 -3.49
CA PRO A 3 9.08 12.62 -3.72
C PRO A 3 8.71 12.21 -5.16
N PRO A 4 9.57 11.44 -5.85
CA PRO A 4 9.25 10.95 -7.18
C PRO A 4 7.89 10.27 -7.10
N PHE A 5 6.95 10.69 -7.95
CA PHE A 5 5.66 10.03 -8.06
C PHE A 5 5.94 8.53 -8.18
N GLU A 6 5.37 7.73 -7.27
CA GLU A 6 5.48 6.28 -7.33
C GLU A 6 5.06 5.79 -8.71
N SER A 7 5.71 4.74 -9.22
CA SER A 7 5.36 4.23 -10.53
C SER A 7 3.87 3.85 -10.56
N GLU A 8 3.22 4.12 -11.70
CA GLU A 8 1.83 3.76 -11.92
C GLU A 8 1.59 2.26 -11.67
N GLU A 9 2.59 1.42 -11.99
CA GLU A 9 2.60 -0.01 -11.68
C GLU A 9 2.47 -0.29 -10.18
N VAL A 10 3.22 0.41 -9.32
CA VAL A 10 3.19 0.21 -7.86
C VAL A 10 1.85 0.66 -7.28
N MET A 11 1.33 1.79 -7.75
CA MET A 11 0.02 2.29 -7.33
C MET A 11 -1.12 1.36 -7.78
N SER A 12 -1.07 0.85 -9.01
CA SER A 12 -2.07 -0.09 -9.52
C SER A 12 -2.03 -1.43 -8.79
N LEU A 13 -0.85 -1.92 -8.42
CA LEU A 13 -0.70 -3.11 -7.57
C LEU A 13 -1.31 -2.89 -6.18
N ALA A 14 -1.04 -1.75 -5.55
CA ALA A 14 -1.61 -1.43 -4.24
C ALA A 14 -3.15 -1.35 -4.29
N ARG A 15 -3.71 -0.69 -5.32
CA ARG A 15 -5.17 -0.62 -5.53
C ARG A 15 -5.78 -2.00 -5.74
N ALA A 16 -5.18 -2.82 -6.60
CA ALA A 16 -5.64 -4.18 -6.88
C ALA A 16 -5.61 -5.05 -5.61
N TRP A 17 -4.53 -4.96 -4.83
CA TRP A 17 -4.41 -5.68 -3.57
C TRP A 17 -5.51 -5.28 -2.58
N ILE A 18 -5.76 -3.97 -2.42
CA ILE A 18 -6.82 -3.44 -1.55
C ILE A 18 -8.19 -3.90 -2.02
N ALA A 19 -8.51 -3.80 -3.30
CA ALA A 19 -9.81 -4.19 -3.84
C ALA A 19 -10.15 -5.66 -3.52
N VAL A 20 -9.17 -6.56 -3.67
CA VAL A 20 -9.35 -7.98 -3.35
C VAL A 20 -9.40 -8.21 -1.83
N ALA A 21 -8.55 -7.53 -1.05
CA ALA A 21 -8.51 -7.68 0.40
C ALA A 21 -9.75 -7.11 1.12
N SER A 22 -10.38 -6.07 0.55
CA SER A 22 -11.62 -5.46 1.05
C SER A 22 -12.89 -6.23 0.62
N GLY A 23 -12.75 -7.23 -0.25
CA GLY A 23 -13.85 -8.12 -0.63
C GLY A 23 -14.32 -9.01 0.53
N PRO A 24 -15.44 -9.74 0.35
CA PRO A 24 -15.93 -10.66 1.37
C PRO A 24 -14.83 -11.66 1.76
N PRO A 25 -14.65 -11.96 3.07
CA PRO A 25 -13.72 -12.99 3.52
C PRO A 25 -14.29 -14.36 3.13
N ALA A 26 -14.14 -14.73 1.86
CA ALA A 26 -14.26 -16.10 1.44
C ALA A 26 -13.00 -16.85 1.89
N GLU A 27 -13.13 -18.14 2.20
CA GLU A 27 -12.00 -19.05 2.39
C GLU A 27 -11.24 -19.20 1.06
N GLN A 28 -10.54 -18.15 0.66
CA GLN A 28 -9.76 -18.12 -0.57
C GLN A 28 -8.38 -18.67 -0.28
N SER A 29 -7.92 -19.60 -1.11
CA SER A 29 -6.51 -19.98 -1.10
C SER A 29 -5.65 -18.77 -1.47
N VAL A 30 -4.41 -18.75 -0.98
CA VAL A 30 -3.42 -17.72 -1.34
C VAL A 30 -3.26 -17.60 -2.86
N GLU A 31 -3.36 -18.73 -3.57
CA GLU A 31 -3.29 -18.75 -5.03
C GLU A 31 -4.48 -18.04 -5.69
N LEU A 32 -5.71 -18.30 -5.22
CA LEU A 32 -6.91 -17.64 -5.74
C LEU A 32 -6.88 -16.13 -5.46
N PHE A 33 -6.45 -15.73 -4.27
CA PHE A 33 -6.26 -14.33 -3.91
C PHE A 33 -5.35 -13.63 -4.91
N TRP A 34 -4.16 -14.18 -5.17
CA TRP A 34 -3.19 -13.57 -6.09
C TRP A 34 -3.64 -13.58 -7.55
N LYS A 35 -4.42 -14.58 -7.99
CA LYS A 35 -5.07 -14.56 -9.30
C LYS A 35 -6.07 -13.42 -9.43
N GLN A 36 -6.87 -13.16 -8.40
CA GLN A 36 -7.79 -12.01 -8.37
C GLN A 36 -7.03 -10.69 -8.39
N VAL A 37 -5.95 -10.57 -7.60
CA VAL A 37 -5.09 -9.38 -7.62
C VAL A 37 -4.49 -9.16 -9.01
N GLY A 38 -4.05 -10.21 -9.69
CA GLY A 38 -3.56 -10.12 -11.06
C GLY A 38 -4.63 -9.64 -12.05
N SER A 39 -5.88 -10.08 -11.88
CA SER A 39 -7.01 -9.63 -12.70
C SER A 39 -7.34 -8.15 -12.46
N GLU A 40 -7.45 -7.72 -11.20
CA GLU A 40 -7.69 -6.33 -10.82
C GLU A 40 -6.54 -5.40 -11.28
N TYR A 41 -5.29 -5.87 -11.12
CA TYR A 41 -4.12 -5.14 -11.62
C TYR A 41 -4.19 -4.91 -13.12
N ALA A 42 -4.54 -5.95 -13.90
CA ALA A 42 -4.68 -5.83 -15.34
C ALA A 42 -5.82 -4.87 -15.75
N GLY A 43 -6.89 -4.78 -14.96
CA GLY A 43 -7.96 -3.81 -15.17
C GLY A 43 -7.55 -2.36 -14.86
N ASN A 44 -6.62 -2.17 -13.93
CA ASN A 44 -6.10 -0.85 -13.53
C ASN A 44 -5.00 -0.31 -14.46
N MET A 45 -4.42 -1.15 -15.33
CA MET A 45 -3.29 -0.78 -16.17
C MET A 45 -3.72 -0.45 -17.61
N PRO A 46 -3.09 0.53 -18.27
CA PRO A 46 -3.28 0.74 -19.70
C PRO A 46 -2.92 -0.51 -20.50
N PRO A 47 -3.65 -0.84 -21.59
CA PRO A 47 -3.38 -2.02 -22.41
C PRO A 47 -2.02 -2.00 -23.11
N THR A 48 -1.34 -0.85 -23.11
CA THR A 48 0.00 -0.64 -23.66
C THR A 48 1.12 -1.06 -22.72
N VAL A 49 0.83 -1.27 -21.43
CA VAL A 49 1.82 -1.73 -20.45
C VAL A 49 1.81 -3.25 -20.41
N GLY A 50 3.00 -3.86 -20.52
CA GLY A 50 3.14 -5.31 -20.50
C GLY A 50 2.48 -5.92 -19.26
N ARG A 51 1.72 -7.00 -19.46
CA ARG A 51 1.07 -7.71 -18.37
C ARG A 51 2.13 -8.36 -17.49
N ARG A 52 2.16 -7.98 -16.21
CA ARG A 52 2.95 -8.66 -15.18
C ARG A 52 2.31 -10.00 -14.85
N THR A 53 3.14 -11.00 -14.62
CA THR A 53 2.71 -12.30 -14.09
C THR A 53 2.35 -12.18 -12.61
N VAL A 54 1.53 -13.11 -12.13
CA VAL A 54 1.15 -13.18 -10.71
C VAL A 54 2.39 -13.26 -9.80
N ASP A 55 3.40 -14.04 -10.18
CA ASP A 55 4.64 -14.19 -9.43
C ASP A 55 5.47 -12.89 -9.36
N GLU A 56 5.43 -12.07 -10.40
CA GLU A 56 6.08 -10.75 -10.40
C GLU A 56 5.35 -9.78 -9.48
N LEU A 57 4.01 -9.74 -9.55
CA LEU A 57 3.18 -8.90 -8.68
C LEU A 57 3.36 -9.29 -7.22
N GLN A 58 3.39 -10.59 -6.92
CA GLN A 58 3.61 -11.09 -5.57
C GLN A 58 5.00 -10.70 -5.06
N ARG A 59 6.06 -10.86 -5.86
CA ARG A 59 7.42 -10.45 -5.48
C ARG A 59 7.52 -8.95 -5.25
N GLN A 60 6.88 -8.14 -6.10
CA GLN A 60 6.82 -6.70 -5.95
C GLN A 60 6.08 -6.31 -4.65
N TRP A 61 4.94 -6.94 -4.34
CA TRP A 61 4.25 -6.68 -3.08
C TRP A 61 5.09 -7.09 -1.87
N GLN A 62 5.73 -8.25 -1.92
CA GLN A 62 6.58 -8.75 -0.83
C GLN A 62 7.79 -7.84 -0.56
N SER A 63 8.34 -7.18 -1.57
CA SER A 63 9.44 -6.22 -1.38
C SER A 63 8.98 -4.92 -0.70
N MET A 64 7.78 -4.44 -1.03
CA MET A 64 7.21 -3.21 -0.47
C MET A 64 6.63 -3.41 0.94
N ARG A 65 6.03 -4.59 1.18
CA ARG A 65 5.23 -4.90 2.38
C ARG A 65 5.92 -4.56 3.71
N PRO A 66 7.21 -4.87 3.95
CA PRO A 66 7.85 -4.57 5.23
C PRO A 66 7.86 -3.07 5.55
N SER A 67 8.24 -2.24 4.59
CA SER A 67 8.27 -0.78 4.74
C SER A 67 6.86 -0.22 4.97
N THR A 68 5.89 -0.72 4.20
CA THR A 68 4.49 -0.32 4.31
C THR A 68 3.86 -0.72 5.64
N VAL A 69 4.12 -1.94 6.14
CA VAL A 69 3.63 -2.41 7.44
C VAL A 69 4.24 -1.61 8.58
N ALA A 70 5.55 -1.33 8.52
CA ALA A 70 6.22 -0.49 9.52
C ALA A 70 5.60 0.91 9.56
N PHE A 71 5.34 1.51 8.39
CA PHE A 71 4.65 2.79 8.29
C PHE A 71 3.24 2.76 8.88
N VAL A 72 2.39 1.82 8.45
CA VAL A 72 0.99 1.70 8.91
C VAL A 72 0.94 1.44 10.42
N THR A 73 1.92 0.73 10.97
CA THR A 73 2.04 0.52 12.42
C THR A 73 2.29 1.84 13.16
N LEU A 74 3.26 2.64 12.71
CA LEU A 74 3.55 3.97 13.27
C LEU A 74 2.32 4.89 13.14
N PHE A 75 1.70 4.92 11.96
CA PHE A 75 0.47 5.68 11.72
C PHE A 75 -0.63 5.28 12.71
N SER A 76 -0.91 3.98 12.84
CA SER A 76 -1.99 3.47 13.71
C SER A 76 -1.73 3.78 15.17
N GLN A 77 -0.48 3.68 15.63
CA GLN A 77 -0.09 4.07 16.99
C GLN A 77 -0.42 5.54 17.25
N ARG A 78 -0.04 6.43 16.33
CA ARG A 78 -0.31 7.87 16.50
C ARG A 78 -1.79 8.19 16.39
N TYR A 79 -2.46 7.67 15.37
CA TYR A 79 -3.87 7.95 15.08
C TYR A 79 -4.79 7.48 16.21
N ARG A 80 -4.60 6.26 16.74
CA ARG A 80 -5.42 5.72 17.84
C ARG A 80 -5.13 6.37 19.20
N SER A 81 -3.91 6.83 19.43
CA SER A 81 -3.50 7.43 20.71
C SER A 81 -3.98 8.88 20.91
N SER A 82 -4.55 9.50 19.88
CA SER A 82 -4.80 10.95 19.87
C SER A 82 -6.27 11.24 19.65
N THR A 83 -6.91 11.87 20.63
CA THR A 83 -8.30 12.33 20.55
C THR A 83 -8.53 13.40 19.48
N ASP A 84 -7.48 14.14 19.09
CA ASP A 84 -7.55 15.25 18.13
C ASP A 84 -6.64 15.07 16.89
N ALA A 85 -6.08 13.88 16.64
CA ALA A 85 -5.19 13.76 15.47
C ALA A 85 -6.03 13.71 14.18
N SER A 86 -5.93 14.76 13.36
CA SER A 86 -6.35 14.67 11.98
C SER A 86 -5.50 13.62 11.25
N LEU A 87 -6.11 12.93 10.28
CA LEU A 87 -5.46 11.88 9.48
C LEU A 87 -4.13 12.37 8.88
N SER A 88 -4.12 13.61 8.35
CA SER A 88 -2.91 14.24 7.80
C SER A 88 -1.80 14.41 8.84
N LEU A 89 -2.11 14.83 10.06
CA LEU A 89 -1.11 15.00 11.12
C LEU A 89 -0.52 13.67 11.58
N ALA A 90 -1.35 12.62 11.70
CA ALA A 90 -0.87 11.28 12.02
C ALA A 90 0.02 10.72 10.90
N PHE A 91 -0.34 10.99 9.64
CA PHE A 91 0.45 10.59 8.48
C PHE A 91 1.81 11.28 8.41
N GLU A 92 1.85 12.62 8.54
CA GLU A 92 3.11 13.37 8.58
C GLU A 92 4.03 12.91 9.71
N TRP A 93 3.45 12.64 10.88
CA TRP A 93 4.20 12.11 12.02
C TRP A 93 4.79 10.74 11.71
N ALA A 94 4.03 9.84 11.07
CA ALA A 94 4.50 8.51 10.70
C ALA A 94 5.65 8.57 9.68
N VAL A 95 5.57 9.46 8.67
CA VAL A 95 6.65 9.68 7.69
C VAL A 95 7.93 10.12 8.40
N LYS A 96 7.83 11.15 9.26
CA LYS A 96 8.98 11.68 10.01
C LYS A 96 9.60 10.62 10.92
N THR A 97 8.76 9.86 11.63
CA THR A 97 9.21 8.82 12.56
C THR A 97 9.86 7.65 11.84
N PHE A 98 9.31 7.22 10.70
CA PHE A 98 9.91 6.20 9.85
C PHE A 98 11.31 6.60 9.40
N ARG A 99 11.47 7.86 8.94
CA ARG A 99 12.77 8.38 8.51
C ARG A 99 13.79 8.38 9.63
N VAL A 100 13.40 8.80 10.84
CA VAL A 100 14.29 8.83 12.00
C VAL A 100 14.72 7.42 12.42
N ALA A 101 13.78 6.46 12.41
CA ALA A 101 14.00 5.08 12.84
C ALA A 101 14.83 4.26 11.84
N THR A 102 14.58 4.42 10.54
CA THR A 102 15.20 3.60 9.49
C THR A 102 16.43 4.27 8.86
N LYS A 103 16.65 5.56 9.12
CA LYS A 103 17.66 6.40 8.46
C LYS A 103 17.51 6.45 6.93
N ARG A 104 16.31 6.18 6.42
CA ARG A 104 15.97 6.19 4.98
C ARG A 104 14.73 7.05 4.75
N GLU A 105 14.63 7.66 3.57
CA GLU A 105 13.37 8.25 3.14
C GLU A 105 12.33 7.15 2.94
N PHE A 106 11.07 7.47 3.22
CA PHE A 106 9.99 6.52 2.95
C PHE A 106 9.58 6.63 1.48
N GLU A 107 9.82 5.57 0.73
CA GLU A 107 9.66 5.55 -0.74
C GLU A 107 8.20 5.29 -1.17
N TYR A 108 7.37 4.73 -0.28
CA TYR A 108 6.01 4.28 -0.59
C TYR A 108 4.92 5.19 0.02
N VAL A 109 5.13 6.51 -0.04
CA VAL A 109 4.23 7.54 0.52
C VAL A 109 2.81 7.44 -0.07
N ALA A 110 2.67 7.33 -1.38
CA ALA A 110 1.36 7.31 -2.05
C ALA A 110 0.64 5.96 -1.82
N VAL A 111 1.34 4.83 -1.87
CA VAL A 111 0.80 3.52 -1.45
C VAL A 111 0.32 3.56 0.01
N ALA A 112 1.14 4.12 0.92
CA ALA A 112 0.76 4.20 2.32
C ALA A 112 -0.44 5.11 2.55
N TRP A 113 -0.49 6.25 1.85
CA TRP A 113 -1.63 7.16 1.90
C TRP A 113 -2.92 6.46 1.43
N LEU A 114 -2.83 5.67 0.35
CA LEU A 114 -3.95 4.88 -0.15
C LEU A 114 -4.43 3.87 0.91
N LEU A 115 -3.50 3.13 1.53
CA LEU A 115 -3.83 2.12 2.54
C LEU A 115 -4.48 2.72 3.79
N VAL A 116 -3.97 3.84 4.30
CA VAL A 116 -4.55 4.45 5.52
C VAL A 116 -5.91 5.09 5.24
N ASN A 117 -6.11 5.73 4.07
CA ASN A 117 -7.42 6.31 3.75
C ASN A 117 -8.49 5.24 3.52
N GLN A 118 -8.14 4.10 2.95
CA GLN A 118 -9.07 2.98 2.76
C GLN A 118 -9.39 2.27 4.08
N ALA A 119 -8.47 2.27 5.05
CA ALA A 119 -8.70 1.69 6.39
C ALA A 119 -9.49 2.60 7.35
N THR A 120 -9.81 3.84 6.96
CA THR A 120 -10.53 4.81 7.82
C THR A 120 -12.01 4.94 7.46
N TYR A 121 -12.51 4.16 6.48
CA TYR A 121 -13.93 4.06 6.12
C TYR A 121 -14.52 2.70 6.52
#